data_AF-A0A3D5VEQ6-F1
#
_entry.id   AF-A0A3D5VEQ6-F1
#
_cell.length_a   1.000
_cell.length_b   1.000
_cell.length_c   1.000
_cell.angle_alpha   90.00
_cell.angle_beta   90.00
_cell.angle_gamma   90.00
#
_symmetry.space_group_name_H-M   'P 1'
#
loop_
_entity.id
_entity.type
_entity.pdbx_description
1 polymer ?
#
loop_
_entity_poly.entity_id
_entity_poly.type
_entity_poly.pdbx_seq_one_letter_code
_entity_poly.pdbx_strand_id
1 'polypeptide(L)'
;SGYAGLQRYANLEKLVDLAEDFAAAAYDEDFLTWVEYADTQDEGEAKVDSEQSDSVRIMTIHASKGLQFPVVFLPVANTKMRLDFGSMLADDQGKLAFRHPWQCPVWEKVKEQERKREIEEYMRLLYVAVTRAKDRLVFLVQPTEKEEQSFNYWITEFAGNSPGHFVHREASPAAGNIQHPLPLPEPALPKKNSREQIFAGLARVGRGSR
;
A
#
# COMPACT_ATOMS: atom_id res chain seq x y z
N SER A 1 -3.73 -19.88 -25.31
CA SER A 1 -4.13 -18.65 -24.61
C SER A 1 -2.86 -17.89 -24.26
N GLY A 2 -2.64 -16.71 -24.85
CA GLY A 2 -1.36 -16.01 -24.81
C GLY A 2 -0.87 -15.64 -23.40
N TYR A 3 -1.76 -15.13 -22.54
CA TYR A 3 -1.39 -14.70 -21.19
C TYR A 3 -0.98 -15.84 -20.24
N ALA A 4 -1.68 -16.98 -20.29
CA ALA A 4 -1.32 -18.14 -19.47
C ALA A 4 0.03 -18.76 -19.89
N GLY A 5 0.43 -18.60 -21.16
CA GLY A 5 1.75 -19.02 -21.64
C GLY A 5 2.87 -18.10 -21.15
N LEU A 6 2.64 -16.78 -21.21
CA LEU A 6 3.58 -15.75 -20.73
C LEU A 6 3.84 -15.86 -19.22
N GLN A 7 2.81 -16.09 -18.41
CA GLN A 7 2.96 -16.30 -16.96
C GLN A 7 3.76 -17.56 -16.64
N ARG A 8 3.49 -18.66 -17.36
CA ARG A 8 4.28 -19.89 -17.19
C ARG A 8 5.75 -19.69 -17.57
N TYR A 9 6.00 -18.93 -18.63
CA TYR A 9 7.36 -18.63 -19.07
C TYR A 9 8.09 -17.75 -18.04
N ALA A 10 7.47 -16.66 -17.56
CA ALA A 10 8.07 -15.80 -16.54
C ALA A 10 8.29 -16.53 -15.20
N ASN A 11 7.38 -17.43 -14.81
CA ASN A 11 7.57 -18.26 -13.64
C ASN A 11 8.75 -19.22 -13.81
N LEU A 12 9.01 -19.73 -15.02
CA LEU A 12 10.19 -20.54 -15.33
C LEU A 12 11.47 -19.72 -15.32
N GLU A 13 11.47 -18.50 -15.86
CA GLU A 13 12.63 -17.59 -15.76
C GLU A 13 12.94 -17.25 -14.30
N LYS A 14 11.91 -16.91 -13.49
CA LYS A 14 12.08 -16.68 -12.05
C LYS A 14 12.70 -17.89 -11.35
N LEU A 15 12.30 -19.12 -11.72
CA LEU A 15 12.88 -20.34 -11.16
C LEU A 15 14.36 -20.50 -11.53
N VAL A 16 14.74 -20.13 -12.76
CA VAL A 16 16.15 -20.14 -13.20
C VAL A 16 16.96 -19.11 -12.42
N ASP A 17 16.46 -17.88 -12.29
CA ASP A 17 17.13 -16.81 -11.52
C ASP A 17 17.35 -17.24 -10.06
N LEU A 18 16.33 -17.84 -9.42
CA LEU A 18 16.44 -18.37 -8.06
C LEU A 18 17.51 -19.48 -7.95
N ALA A 19 17.62 -20.34 -8.96
CA ALA A 19 18.64 -21.39 -9.00
C ALA A 19 20.06 -20.84 -9.19
N GLU A 20 20.22 -19.78 -10.00
CA GLU A 20 21.50 -19.09 -10.18
C GLU A 20 21.93 -18.35 -8.91
N ASP A 21 21.01 -17.63 -8.25
CA ASP A 21 21.25 -16.95 -6.99
C ASP A 21 21.63 -17.95 -5.88
N PHE A 22 20.93 -19.09 -5.82
CA PHE A 22 21.24 -20.18 -4.89
C PHE A 22 22.64 -20.76 -5.12
N ALA A 23 22.98 -21.05 -6.38
CA ALA A 23 24.30 -21.59 -6.73
C ALA A 23 25.43 -20.59 -6.42
N ALA A 24 25.17 -19.28 -6.55
CA ALA A 24 26.13 -18.23 -6.22
C ALA A 24 26.31 -18.04 -4.71
N ALA A 25 25.28 -18.29 -3.90
CA ALA A 25 25.28 -18.06 -2.47
C ALA A 25 25.97 -19.18 -1.63
N ALA A 26 26.42 -20.27 -2.28
CA ALA A 26 27.18 -21.36 -1.66
C ALA A 26 26.54 -21.91 -0.36
N TYR A 27 25.24 -22.22 -0.42
CA TYR A 27 24.52 -22.84 0.68
C TYR A 27 25.00 -24.29 0.93
N ASP A 28 25.00 -24.70 2.21
CA ASP A 28 25.34 -26.09 2.62
C ASP A 28 24.19 -27.09 2.38
N GLU A 29 22.96 -26.59 2.16
CA GLU A 29 21.77 -27.40 1.89
C GLU A 29 21.56 -27.63 0.38
N ASP A 30 20.71 -28.59 0.00
CA ASP A 30 20.35 -28.80 -1.41
C ASP A 30 19.27 -27.81 -1.85
N PHE A 31 19.27 -27.47 -3.14
CA PHE A 31 18.35 -26.51 -3.75
C PHE A 31 16.88 -26.84 -3.47
N LEU A 32 16.52 -28.13 -3.48
CA LEU A 32 15.14 -28.56 -3.22
C LEU A 32 14.68 -28.23 -1.80
N THR A 33 15.55 -28.42 -0.80
CA THR A 33 15.24 -28.09 0.61
C THR A 33 15.07 -26.58 0.79
N TRP A 34 15.90 -25.80 0.11
CA TRP A 34 15.78 -24.34 0.11
C TRP A 34 14.49 -23.85 -0.58
N VAL A 35 14.11 -24.45 -1.72
CA VAL A 35 12.84 -24.13 -2.40
C VAL A 35 11.64 -24.50 -1.53
N GLU A 36 11.64 -25.66 -0.88
CA GLU A 36 10.58 -26.05 0.05
C GLU A 36 10.45 -25.04 1.21
N TYR A 37 11.58 -24.54 1.74
CA TYR A 37 11.57 -23.49 2.75
C TYR A 37 11.04 -22.15 2.21
N ALA A 38 11.42 -21.76 0.98
CA ALA A 38 10.92 -20.55 0.33
C ALA A 38 9.41 -20.62 0.04
N ASP A 39 8.90 -21.79 -0.33
CA ASP A 39 7.45 -22.02 -0.52
C ASP A 39 6.66 -21.78 0.77
N THR A 40 7.23 -22.13 1.94
CA THR A 40 6.61 -21.83 3.24
C THR A 40 6.55 -20.33 3.58
N GLN A 41 7.26 -19.48 2.85
CA GLN A 41 7.30 -18.02 3.06
C GLN A 41 6.31 -17.24 2.15
N ASP A 42 5.41 -17.93 1.45
CA ASP A 42 4.38 -17.33 0.56
C ASP A 42 5.02 -16.45 -0.54
N GLU A 43 5.97 -17.02 -1.28
CA GLU A 43 6.58 -16.36 -2.43
C GLU A 43 5.57 -16.15 -3.56
N GLY A 44 5.23 -14.89 -3.85
CA GLY A 44 4.32 -14.54 -4.94
C GLY A 44 4.82 -14.92 -6.35
N GLU A 45 3.88 -15.04 -7.29
CA GLU A 45 4.13 -15.32 -8.71
C GLU A 45 5.09 -14.30 -9.35
N ALA A 46 5.80 -14.72 -10.40
CA ALA A 46 6.69 -13.83 -11.15
C ALA A 46 5.89 -12.69 -11.79
N LYS A 47 6.41 -11.47 -11.69
CA LYS A 47 5.81 -10.32 -12.37
C LYS A 47 6.03 -10.46 -13.88
N VAL A 48 4.95 -10.76 -14.61
CA VAL A 48 4.95 -10.83 -16.09
C VAL A 48 4.94 -9.45 -16.73
N ASP A 49 4.41 -8.46 -16.02
CA ASP A 49 4.34 -7.09 -16.52
C ASP A 49 5.62 -6.33 -16.17
N SER A 50 6.31 -5.85 -17.21
CA SER A 50 7.33 -4.80 -17.06
C SER A 50 6.70 -3.53 -16.47
N GLU A 51 7.48 -2.70 -15.76
CA GLU A 51 6.99 -1.39 -15.28
C GLU A 51 6.56 -0.41 -16.40
N GLN A 52 6.55 -0.83 -17.67
CA GLN A 52 6.17 -0.04 -18.84
C GLN A 52 4.96 -0.61 -19.59
N SER A 53 4.33 -1.68 -19.10
CA SER A 53 3.09 -2.20 -19.70
C SER A 53 1.91 -1.24 -19.46
N ASP A 54 1.05 -1.12 -20.48
CA ASP A 54 -0.24 -0.41 -20.38
C ASP A 54 -1.27 -1.29 -19.65
N SER A 55 -1.06 -1.48 -18.35
CA SER A 55 -1.87 -2.36 -17.51
C SER A 55 -2.19 -1.73 -16.14
N VAL A 56 -3.25 -2.24 -15.51
CA VAL A 56 -3.62 -1.85 -14.14
C VAL A 56 -2.68 -2.54 -13.16
N ARG A 57 -2.01 -1.74 -12.32
CA ARG A 57 -1.10 -2.24 -11.29
C ARG A 57 -1.82 -2.50 -9.98
N ILE A 58 -1.79 -3.73 -9.51
CA ILE A 58 -2.26 -4.12 -8.18
C ILE A 58 -1.02 -4.22 -7.27
N MET A 59 -1.04 -3.48 -6.16
CA MET A 59 0.05 -3.48 -5.19
C MET A 59 -0.46 -3.14 -3.80
N THR A 60 0.34 -3.46 -2.78
CA THR A 60 0.04 -3.08 -1.40
C THR A 60 0.32 -1.59 -1.17
N ILE A 61 -0.31 -1.00 -0.15
CA ILE A 61 -0.07 0.41 0.23
C ILE A 61 1.42 0.64 0.54
N HIS A 62 2.06 -0.30 1.23
CA HIS A 62 3.49 -0.22 1.53
C HIS A 62 4.35 -0.16 0.26
N ALA A 63 4.08 -1.03 -0.72
CA ALA A 63 4.78 -1.05 -2.00
C ALA A 63 4.58 0.22 -2.82
N SER A 64 3.50 0.98 -2.57
CA SER A 64 3.22 2.24 -3.25
C SER A 64 4.02 3.44 -2.71
N LYS A 65 4.73 3.30 -1.57
CA LYS A 65 5.44 4.41 -0.92
C LYS A 65 6.50 5.00 -1.86
N GLY A 66 6.43 6.31 -2.08
CA GLY A 66 7.32 7.02 -2.99
C GLY A 66 6.87 7.02 -4.46
N LEU A 67 5.88 6.20 -4.81
CA LEU A 67 5.25 6.21 -6.13
C LEU A 67 4.07 7.17 -6.16
N GLN A 68 3.66 7.62 -7.35
CA GLN A 68 2.46 8.42 -7.58
C GLN A 68 1.77 7.94 -8.85
N PHE A 69 0.44 7.92 -8.83
CA PHE A 69 -0.37 7.47 -9.95
C PHE A 69 -1.44 8.52 -10.30
N PRO A 70 -1.77 8.69 -11.60
CA PRO A 70 -2.86 9.58 -12.01
C PRO A 70 -4.18 9.23 -11.31
N VAL A 71 -4.53 7.94 -11.29
CA VAL A 71 -5.73 7.42 -10.65
C VAL A 71 -5.36 6.28 -9.70
N VAL A 72 -5.89 6.33 -8.48
CA VAL A 72 -5.75 5.25 -7.49
C VAL A 72 -7.13 4.74 -7.11
N PHE A 73 -7.28 3.42 -7.15
CA PHE A 73 -8.45 2.72 -6.62
C PHE A 73 -8.06 2.08 -5.29
N LEU A 74 -8.82 2.39 -4.24
CA LEU A 74 -8.71 1.74 -2.94
C LEU A 74 -9.94 0.84 -2.75
N PRO A 75 -9.80 -0.48 -2.99
CA PRO A 75 -10.86 -1.43 -2.69
C PRO A 75 -10.90 -1.64 -1.16
N VAL A 76 -11.80 -0.94 -0.46
CA VAL A 76 -11.85 -0.92 1.02
C VAL A 76 -12.94 -1.82 1.58
N ALA A 77 -13.23 -2.94 0.91
CA ALA A 77 -14.26 -3.88 1.35
C ALA A 77 -13.87 -4.50 2.71
N ASN A 78 -14.43 -3.95 3.78
CA ASN A 78 -14.37 -4.45 5.16
C ASN A 78 -12.97 -4.85 5.66
N THR A 79 -11.93 -4.07 5.32
CA THR A 79 -10.58 -4.27 5.87
C THR A 79 -10.60 -3.96 7.36
N LYS A 80 -10.92 -4.96 8.18
CA LYS A 80 -10.83 -4.89 9.63
C LYS A 80 -9.37 -4.73 10.01
N MET A 81 -9.08 -3.78 10.89
CA MET A 81 -7.76 -3.70 11.50
C MET A 81 -7.54 -4.97 12.32
N ARG A 82 -6.51 -5.73 11.96
CA ARG A 82 -6.07 -6.86 12.78
C ARG A 82 -5.19 -6.26 13.88
N LEU A 83 -5.79 -6.15 15.07
CA LEU A 83 -5.13 -5.73 16.30
C LEU A 83 -4.85 -7.02 17.09
N ASP A 84 -3.75 -7.69 16.76
CA ASP A 84 -3.38 -8.96 17.39
C ASP A 84 -2.36 -8.72 18.50
N PHE A 85 -2.86 -8.74 19.74
CA PHE A 85 -2.00 -8.57 20.91
C PHE A 85 -1.53 -9.94 21.41
N GLY A 86 -0.23 -10.20 21.27
CA GLY A 86 0.42 -11.38 21.84
C GLY A 86 0.29 -11.44 23.38
N SER A 87 0.84 -12.47 24.01
CA SER A 87 0.77 -12.65 25.48
C SER A 87 1.70 -11.72 26.27
N MET A 88 2.55 -10.96 25.59
CA MET A 88 3.52 -10.03 26.14
C MET A 88 3.52 -8.73 25.32
N LEU A 89 3.51 -7.59 25.99
CA LEU A 89 3.57 -6.25 25.38
C LEU A 89 4.59 -5.38 26.11
N ALA A 90 5.07 -4.32 25.45
CA ALA A 90 5.99 -3.35 26.04
C ALA A 90 5.37 -1.94 26.08
N ASP A 91 5.52 -1.25 27.22
CA ASP A 91 5.15 0.16 27.32
C ASP A 91 6.18 1.08 26.63
N ASP A 92 5.92 2.39 26.63
CA ASP A 92 6.83 3.42 26.10
C ASP A 92 8.16 3.55 26.83
N GLN A 93 8.26 3.02 28.05
CA GLN A 93 9.47 2.97 28.87
C GLN A 93 10.22 1.64 28.73
N GLY A 94 9.75 0.74 27.86
CA GLY A 94 10.33 -0.59 27.65
C GLY A 94 10.00 -1.59 28.76
N LYS A 95 9.01 -1.32 29.62
CA LYS A 95 8.55 -2.26 30.64
C LYS A 95 7.59 -3.27 30.03
N LEU A 96 7.76 -4.53 30.44
CA LEU A 96 6.95 -5.63 29.95
C LEU A 96 5.66 -5.80 30.75
N ALA A 97 4.55 -5.99 30.03
CA ALA A 97 3.27 -6.43 30.58
C ALA A 97 2.96 -7.83 30.03
N PHE A 98 2.52 -8.73 30.91
CA PHE A 98 2.17 -10.10 30.56
C PHE A 98 0.68 -10.35 30.77
N ARG A 99 0.09 -11.16 29.88
CA ARG A 99 -1.27 -11.69 29.99
C ARG A 99 -1.31 -13.13 30.49
N HIS A 100 -0.24 -13.89 30.28
CA HIS A 100 -0.13 -15.30 30.63
C HIS A 100 1.26 -15.60 31.22
N PRO A 101 1.39 -16.43 32.27
CA PRO A 101 0.33 -17.17 32.99
C PRO A 101 -0.49 -16.33 33.99
N TRP A 102 -0.05 -15.11 34.31
CA TRP A 102 -0.76 -14.18 35.19
C TRP A 102 -0.87 -12.81 34.53
N GLN A 103 -2.06 -12.23 34.50
CA GLN A 103 -2.25 -10.89 33.95
C GLN A 103 -1.70 -9.84 34.92
N CYS A 104 -0.74 -9.03 34.45
CA CYS A 104 -0.22 -7.92 35.25
C CYS A 104 -1.28 -6.81 35.39
N PRO A 105 -1.34 -6.07 36.52
CA PRO A 105 -2.29 -4.94 36.68
C PRO A 105 -2.15 -3.85 35.62
N VAL A 106 -0.96 -3.71 35.05
CA VAL A 106 -0.66 -2.72 33.99
C VAL A 106 -1.10 -3.18 32.60
N TRP A 107 -1.53 -4.43 32.43
CA TRP A 107 -1.83 -5.03 31.13
C TRP A 107 -2.82 -4.22 30.30
N GLU A 108 -3.99 -3.87 30.85
CA GLU A 108 -5.02 -3.14 30.10
C GLU A 108 -4.53 -1.76 29.65
N LYS A 109 -3.71 -1.10 30.49
CA LYS A 109 -3.10 0.19 30.14
C LYS A 109 -2.12 0.05 28.97
N VAL A 110 -1.24 -0.95 29.01
CA VAL A 110 -0.24 -1.19 27.96
C VAL A 110 -0.91 -1.66 26.67
N LYS A 111 -1.90 -2.52 26.76
CA LYS A 111 -2.72 -2.96 25.62
C LYS A 111 -3.42 -1.79 24.95
N GLU A 112 -4.00 -0.87 25.72
CA GLU A 112 -4.65 0.32 25.18
C GLU A 112 -3.65 1.29 24.52
N GLN A 113 -2.44 1.40 25.07
CA GLN A 113 -1.35 2.15 24.43
C GLN A 113 -0.95 1.53 23.09
N GLU A 114 -0.76 0.21 23.05
CA GLU A 114 -0.42 -0.50 21.82
C GLU A 114 -1.52 -0.39 20.77
N ARG A 115 -2.77 -0.57 21.18
CA ARG A 115 -3.95 -0.36 20.34
C ARG A 115 -3.94 1.02 19.68
N LYS A 116 -3.64 2.09 20.43
CA LYS A 116 -3.53 3.45 19.88
C LYS A 116 -2.40 3.57 18.86
N ARG A 117 -1.23 2.98 19.12
CA ARG A 117 -0.09 2.99 18.19
C ARG A 117 -0.43 2.28 16.88
N GLU A 118 -1.07 1.12 16.95
CA GLU A 118 -1.50 0.38 15.76
C GLU A 118 -2.50 1.21 14.94
N ILE A 119 -3.47 1.84 15.58
CA ILE A 119 -4.44 2.72 14.90
C ILE A 119 -3.75 3.90 14.23
N GLU A 120 -2.79 4.53 14.89
CA GLU A 120 -1.99 5.61 14.30
C GLU A 120 -1.19 5.12 13.09
N GLU A 121 -0.69 3.88 13.11
CA GLU A 121 -0.03 3.28 11.95
C GLU A 121 -1.01 3.03 10.80
N TYR A 122 -2.18 2.48 11.08
CA TYR A 122 -3.24 2.33 10.08
C TYR A 122 -3.68 3.68 9.49
N MET A 123 -3.77 4.74 10.30
CA MET A 123 -4.03 6.10 9.81
C MET A 123 -2.90 6.61 8.90
N ARG A 124 -1.63 6.35 9.25
CA ARG A 124 -0.49 6.68 8.37
C ARG A 124 -0.55 5.91 7.06
N LEU A 125 -0.94 4.64 7.07
CA LEU A 125 -1.12 3.84 5.85
C LEU A 125 -2.24 4.41 4.98
N LEU A 126 -3.39 4.73 5.55
CA LEU A 126 -4.47 5.37 4.80
C LEU A 126 -4.01 6.71 4.21
N TYR A 127 -3.29 7.53 4.97
CA TYR A 127 -2.69 8.76 4.47
C TYR A 127 -1.75 8.53 3.28
N VAL A 128 -0.86 7.53 3.36
CA VAL A 128 0.02 7.16 2.24
C VAL A 128 -0.83 6.78 1.02
N ALA A 129 -1.83 5.91 1.19
CA ALA A 129 -2.70 5.44 0.12
C ALA A 129 -3.44 6.59 -0.58
N VAL A 130 -4.04 7.50 0.19
CA VAL A 130 -4.77 8.68 -0.29
C VAL A 130 -3.83 9.60 -1.07
N THR A 131 -2.62 9.83 -0.56
CA THR A 131 -1.63 10.73 -1.18
C THR A 131 -0.90 10.13 -2.38
N ARG A 132 -1.16 8.86 -2.75
CA ARG A 132 -0.62 8.28 -3.99
C ARG A 132 -1.34 8.79 -5.23
N ALA A 133 -2.58 9.25 -5.08
CA ALA A 133 -3.39 9.78 -6.17
C ALA A 133 -2.98 11.20 -6.52
N LYS A 134 -2.71 11.45 -7.80
CA LYS A 134 -2.44 12.80 -8.32
C LYS A 134 -3.70 13.50 -8.81
N ASP A 135 -4.49 12.80 -9.60
CA ASP A 135 -5.63 13.40 -10.30
C ASP A 135 -6.97 12.90 -9.75
N ARG A 136 -7.09 11.59 -9.45
CA ARG A 136 -8.33 11.01 -8.92
C ARG A 136 -8.06 9.89 -7.92
N LEU A 137 -8.86 9.89 -6.86
CA LEU A 137 -8.90 8.84 -5.86
C LEU A 137 -10.31 8.25 -5.82
N VAL A 138 -10.42 6.93 -5.91
CA VAL A 138 -11.68 6.21 -5.89
C VAL A 138 -11.66 5.24 -4.73
N PHE A 139 -12.67 5.33 -3.86
CA PHE A 139 -12.87 4.38 -2.76
C PHE A 139 -14.07 3.48 -3.07
N LEU A 140 -13.92 2.19 -2.78
CA LEU A 140 -15.04 1.27 -2.73
C LEU A 140 -15.42 1.06 -1.26
N VAL A 141 -16.59 1.55 -0.89
CA VAL A 141 -17.12 1.49 0.48
C VAL A 141 -18.37 0.62 0.52
N GLN A 142 -18.58 -0.04 1.65
CA GLN A 142 -19.82 -0.76 1.96
C GLN A 142 -20.47 -0.12 3.20
N PRO A 143 -21.79 -0.24 3.38
CA PRO A 143 -22.42 0.12 4.65
C PRO A 143 -21.75 -0.69 5.79
N THR A 144 -21.17 0.00 6.76
CA THR A 144 -20.53 -0.60 7.93
C THR A 144 -21.19 -0.04 9.19
N GLU A 145 -21.31 -0.87 10.23
CA GLU A 145 -21.81 -0.46 11.54
C GLU A 145 -20.80 0.46 12.25
N LYS A 146 -21.29 1.40 13.08
CA LYS A 146 -20.50 2.49 13.67
C LYS A 146 -19.32 2.06 14.56
N GLU A 147 -19.20 0.79 14.91
CA GLU A 147 -18.25 0.31 15.92
C GLU A 147 -16.92 -0.20 15.35
N GLU A 148 -16.80 -0.36 14.03
CA GLU A 148 -15.56 -0.90 13.45
C GLU A 148 -14.56 0.20 13.10
N GLN A 149 -13.47 0.26 13.88
CA GLN A 149 -12.29 1.01 13.48
C GLN A 149 -11.70 0.31 12.24
N SER A 150 -12.07 0.82 11.08
CA SER A 150 -11.70 0.31 9.77
C SER A 150 -11.48 1.49 8.82
N PHE A 151 -10.75 1.27 7.74
CA PHE A 151 -10.60 2.28 6.69
C PHE A 151 -11.97 2.71 6.14
N ASN A 152 -12.92 1.78 6.02
CA ASN A 152 -14.28 2.07 5.54
C ASN A 152 -14.99 3.08 6.46
N TYR A 153 -14.93 2.88 7.79
CA TYR A 153 -15.48 3.82 8.75
C TYR A 153 -14.85 5.22 8.62
N TRP A 154 -13.51 5.32 8.60
CA TRP A 154 -12.84 6.63 8.49
C TRP A 154 -13.16 7.36 7.18
N ILE A 155 -13.24 6.63 6.07
CA ILE A 155 -13.58 7.21 4.76
C ILE A 155 -15.04 7.69 4.74
N THR A 156 -15.97 6.88 5.24
CA THR A 156 -17.39 7.23 5.29
C THR A 156 -17.67 8.41 6.23
N GLU A 157 -17.00 8.45 7.39
CA GLU A 157 -17.05 9.58 8.32
C GLU A 157 -16.50 10.85 7.67
N PHE A 158 -15.33 10.77 7.04
CA PHE A 158 -14.72 11.92 6.35
C PHE A 158 -15.60 12.43 5.20
N ALA A 159 -16.20 11.53 4.41
CA ALA A 159 -17.14 11.90 3.36
C ALA A 159 -18.41 12.56 3.90
N GLY A 160 -18.95 12.06 5.02
CA GLY A 160 -20.11 12.66 5.69
C GLY A 160 -19.85 14.06 6.24
N ASN A 161 -18.64 14.31 6.75
CA ASN A 161 -18.23 15.61 7.28
C ASN A 161 -17.83 16.63 6.20
N SER A 162 -17.72 16.20 4.93
CA SER A 162 -17.23 17.04 3.82
C SER A 162 -17.97 16.75 2.51
N PRO A 163 -19.31 16.88 2.47
CA PRO A 163 -20.13 16.42 1.35
C PRO A 163 -19.81 17.09 0.01
N GLY A 164 -19.23 18.30 0.01
CA GLY A 164 -18.85 19.01 -1.21
C GLY A 164 -17.57 18.50 -1.88
N HIS A 165 -16.82 17.61 -1.23
CA HIS A 165 -15.55 17.08 -1.74
C HIS A 165 -15.68 15.67 -2.33
N PHE A 166 -16.85 15.03 -2.20
CA PHE A 166 -17.08 13.65 -2.60
C PHE A 166 -18.20 13.53 -3.62
N VAL A 167 -17.99 12.68 -4.63
CA VAL A 167 -19.02 12.28 -5.58
C VAL A 167 -19.43 10.85 -5.25
N HIS A 168 -20.62 10.68 -4.69
CA HIS A 168 -21.17 9.36 -4.38
C HIS A 168 -21.85 8.76 -5.61
N ARG A 169 -21.58 7.47 -5.88
CA ARG A 169 -22.29 6.68 -6.88
C ARG A 169 -22.63 5.31 -6.29
N GLU A 170 -23.90 4.95 -6.33
CA GLU A 170 -24.36 3.61 -5.96
C GLU A 170 -24.13 2.64 -7.12
N ALA A 171 -23.57 1.47 -6.83
CA ALA A 171 -23.50 0.37 -7.78
C ALA A 171 -24.89 -0.31 -7.81
N SER A 172 -25.71 0.01 -8.83
CA SER A 172 -26.99 -0.69 -9.02
C SER A 172 -26.75 -2.09 -9.61
N PRO A 173 -27.27 -3.18 -9.00
CA PRO A 173 -27.12 -4.54 -9.53
C PRO A 173 -27.78 -4.74 -10.90
N ALA A 174 -28.74 -3.87 -11.25
CA ALA A 174 -29.51 -3.92 -12.50
C ALA A 174 -28.95 -3.01 -13.61
N ALA A 175 -27.98 -2.13 -13.29
CA ALA A 175 -27.32 -1.29 -14.28
C ALA A 175 -26.11 -2.05 -14.83
N GLY A 176 -26.31 -2.73 -15.97
CA GLY A 176 -25.22 -3.33 -16.73
C GLY A 176 -24.09 -2.32 -16.95
N ASN A 177 -22.86 -2.74 -16.63
CA ASN A 177 -21.62 -1.97 -16.67
C ASN A 177 -21.69 -0.60 -15.95
N ILE A 178 -20.90 -0.44 -14.90
CA ILE A 178 -20.55 0.90 -14.40
C ILE A 178 -20.06 1.70 -15.62
N GLN A 179 -20.85 2.69 -16.08
CA GLN A 179 -20.48 3.53 -17.21
C GLN A 179 -19.25 4.36 -16.82
N HIS A 180 -18.07 3.84 -17.14
CA HIS A 180 -16.88 4.64 -17.40
C HIS A 180 -17.13 5.38 -18.72
N PRO A 181 -16.88 6.71 -18.78
CA PRO A 181 -15.70 7.34 -18.20
C PRO A 181 -16.06 8.42 -17.17
N LEU A 182 -15.38 8.36 -16.02
CA LEU A 182 -15.04 9.58 -15.30
C LEU A 182 -13.94 10.25 -16.13
N PRO A 183 -14.15 11.42 -16.77
CA PRO A 183 -13.40 11.78 -17.96
C PRO A 183 -11.88 11.90 -17.93
N LEU A 184 -11.08 11.50 -16.93
CA LEU A 184 -9.65 11.85 -16.72
C LEU A 184 -9.34 13.34 -17.03
N PRO A 185 -8.88 14.17 -16.07
CA PRO A 185 -8.32 15.44 -16.51
C PRO A 185 -7.26 15.13 -17.58
N GLU A 186 -7.28 15.87 -18.69
CA GLU A 186 -6.25 15.69 -19.72
C GLU A 186 -4.90 15.73 -19.01
N PRO A 187 -4.03 14.73 -19.21
CA PRO A 187 -2.71 14.75 -18.59
C PRO A 187 -2.07 16.07 -19.02
N ALA A 188 -1.81 16.95 -18.05
CA ALA A 188 -1.18 18.22 -18.35
C ALA A 188 0.06 17.91 -19.18
N LEU A 189 0.10 18.43 -20.41
CA LEU A 189 1.25 18.30 -21.29
C LEU A 189 2.49 18.56 -20.44
N PRO A 190 3.53 17.69 -20.49
CA PRO A 190 4.74 17.91 -19.71
C PRO A 190 5.16 19.35 -19.95
N LYS A 191 5.14 20.17 -18.90
CA LYS A 191 5.56 21.57 -19.01
C LYS A 191 6.95 21.49 -19.62
N LYS A 192 7.09 21.96 -20.86
CA LYS A 192 8.39 22.17 -21.48
C LYS A 192 9.04 23.25 -20.63
N ASN A 193 9.73 22.83 -19.57
CA ASN A 193 10.57 23.72 -18.80
C ASN A 193 11.66 24.14 -19.78
N SER A 194 11.52 25.34 -20.35
CA SER A 194 12.64 25.99 -21.01
C SER A 194 13.77 26.04 -19.99
N ARG A 195 15.00 25.74 -20.43
CA ARG A 195 16.21 25.72 -19.58
C ARG A 195 16.39 26.98 -18.74
N GLU A 196 15.73 28.08 -19.10
CA GLU A 196 15.73 29.36 -18.40
C GLU A 196 14.95 29.35 -17.08
N GLN A 197 13.92 28.50 -16.91
CA GLN A 197 13.11 28.47 -15.68
C GLN A 197 13.76 27.72 -14.52
N ILE A 198 14.72 26.82 -14.78
CA ILE A 198 15.41 26.04 -13.74
C ILE A 198 16.41 26.91 -12.96
N PHE A 199 16.94 27.98 -13.55
CA PHE A 199 18.01 28.79 -12.94
C PHE A 199 17.57 30.16 -12.41
N ALA A 200 16.29 30.51 -12.50
CA ALA A 200 15.78 31.80 -12.00
C ALA A 200 15.77 31.92 -10.46
N GLY A 201 15.86 30.80 -9.73
CA GLY A 201 15.79 30.76 -8.26
C GLY A 201 17.14 30.59 -7.54
N LEU A 202 18.25 30.38 -8.25
CA LEU A 202 19.58 30.29 -7.65
C LEU A 202 20.22 31.67 -7.62
N ALA A 203 20.13 32.32 -6.46
CA ALA A 203 20.84 33.56 -6.16
C ALA A 203 22.33 33.42 -6.56
N ARG A 204 22.84 34.39 -7.33
CA ARG A 204 24.27 34.49 -7.64
C ARG A 204 25.02 34.68 -6.32
N VAL A 205 25.66 33.62 -5.83
CA VAL A 205 26.65 33.71 -4.75
C VAL A 205 27.78 34.63 -5.24
N GLY A 206 28.03 35.68 -4.46
CA GLY A 206 28.86 36.81 -4.82
C GLY A 206 30.30 36.41 -5.17
N ARG A 207 30.84 37.05 -6.21
CA ARG A 207 32.28 37.23 -6.33
C ARG A 207 32.68 38.36 -5.41
N GLY A 208 33.46 38.04 -4.39
CA GLY A 208 34.18 39.05 -3.61
C GLY A 208 35.10 39.85 -4.54
N SER A 209 35.05 41.16 -4.39
CA SER A 209 36.13 42.06 -4.82
C SER A 209 36.69 42.74 -3.57
N ARG A 210 38.01 42.91 -3.61
CA ARG A 210 38.89 43.60 -2.67
C ARG A 210 38.31 44.86 -2.02
#